data_AF-A0A1Q9UNB9-F1
#
_entry.id   AF-A0A1Q9UNB9-F1
#
_cell.length_a   1.000
_cell.length_b   1.000
_cell.length_c   1.000
_cell.angle_alpha   90.00
_cell.angle_beta   90.00
_cell.angle_gamma   90.00
#
_symmetry.space_group_name_H-M   'P 1'
#
loop_
_entity.id
_entity.type
_entity.pdbx_description
1 polymer ?
#
loop_
_entity_poly.entity_id
_entity_poly.type
_entity_poly.pdbx_seq_one_letter_code
_entity_poly.pdbx_strand_id
1 'polypeptide(L)'
;MTAAPGLARMMNAKLIKERVQAVVCAIVGVGMIVLGVFAFADDEVRCGSRAMEAGETCTEMWKGDVTAERDYSSQADDNTFTAWLIAGGGVAMFVGSGWWAVHGFVRKKRVTPEEAAAGLTPGTVQQARNAPRPAL
;
A
#
# COMPACT_ATOMS: atom_id res chain seq x y z
N MET A 1 -35.73 -19.61 11.31
CA MET A 1 -34.41 -20.16 10.90
C MET A 1 -34.02 -19.55 9.55
N THR A 2 -33.42 -18.36 9.50
CA THR A 2 -32.99 -17.70 8.23
C THR A 2 -31.74 -16.81 8.39
N ALA A 3 -30.95 -16.96 9.46
CA ALA A 3 -29.77 -16.12 9.72
C ALA A 3 -28.52 -16.52 8.88
N ALA A 4 -28.47 -17.76 8.39
CA ALA A 4 -27.32 -18.32 7.68
C ALA A 4 -26.93 -17.61 6.36
N PRO A 5 -27.88 -17.21 5.47
CA PRO A 5 -27.51 -16.47 4.26
C PRO A 5 -26.97 -15.05 4.56
N GLY A 6 -27.42 -14.42 5.64
CA GLY A 6 -26.87 -13.13 6.09
C GLY A 6 -25.44 -13.27 6.61
N LEU A 7 -25.19 -14.30 7.42
CA LEU A 7 -23.87 -14.59 7.99
C LEU A 7 -22.81 -14.89 6.91
N ALA A 8 -23.13 -15.75 5.95
CA ALA A 8 -22.23 -16.08 4.84
C ALA A 8 -21.88 -14.84 4.00
N ARG A 9 -22.86 -13.98 3.71
CA ARG A 9 -22.63 -12.71 2.98
C ARG A 9 -21.69 -11.79 3.75
N MET A 10 -21.90 -11.61 5.05
CA MET A 10 -21.04 -10.74 5.88
C MET A 10 -19.59 -11.26 5.92
N MET A 11 -19.40 -12.56 6.13
CA MET A 11 -18.07 -13.17 6.18
C MET A 11 -17.34 -13.05 4.83
N ASN A 12 -18.07 -13.28 3.73
CA ASN A 12 -17.52 -13.12 2.38
C ASN A 12 -17.23 -11.65 2.04
N ALA A 13 -18.08 -10.71 2.45
CA ALA A 13 -17.86 -9.27 2.25
C ALA A 13 -16.61 -8.78 2.98
N LYS A 14 -16.40 -9.22 4.24
CA LYS A 14 -15.18 -8.91 4.99
C LYS A 14 -13.93 -9.45 4.28
N LEU A 15 -13.99 -10.70 3.82
CA LEU A 15 -12.88 -11.32 3.08
C LEU A 15 -12.57 -10.57 1.76
N ILE A 16 -13.59 -10.15 1.03
CA ILE A 16 -13.43 -9.37 -0.21
C ILE A 16 -12.85 -7.99 0.11
N LYS A 17 -13.34 -7.31 1.15
CA LYS A 17 -12.81 -6.02 1.59
C LYS A 17 -11.31 -6.10 1.90
N GLU A 18 -10.89 -7.09 2.66
CA GLU A 18 -9.46 -7.30 2.99
C GLU A 18 -8.61 -7.51 1.73
N ARG A 19 -9.10 -8.28 0.76
CA ARG A 19 -8.43 -8.48 -0.54
C ARG A 19 -8.33 -7.21 -1.36
N VAL A 20 -9.42 -6.47 -1.48
CA VAL A 20 -9.45 -5.19 -2.22
C VAL A 20 -8.49 -4.19 -1.59
N GLN A 21 -8.49 -4.09 -0.26
CA GLN A 21 -7.59 -3.18 0.46
C GLN A 21 -6.12 -3.51 0.19
N ALA A 22 -5.73 -4.79 0.22
CA ALA A 22 -4.35 -5.15 -0.08
C ALA A 22 -3.96 -4.91 -1.54
N VAL A 23 -4.88 -5.15 -2.49
CA VAL A 23 -4.63 -4.83 -3.91
C VAL A 23 -4.46 -3.32 -4.10
N VAL A 24 -5.31 -2.51 -3.48
CA VAL A 24 -5.19 -1.04 -3.52
C VAL A 24 -3.87 -0.59 -2.90
N CYS A 25 -3.48 -1.12 -1.74
CA CYS A 25 -2.18 -0.82 -1.13
C CYS A 25 -1.01 -1.22 -2.03
N ALA A 26 -1.08 -2.37 -2.70
CA ALA A 26 -0.04 -2.80 -3.63
C ALA A 26 0.08 -1.83 -4.82
N ILE A 27 -1.05 -1.42 -5.42
CA ILE A 27 -1.07 -0.46 -6.54
C ILE A 27 -0.47 0.88 -6.12
N VAL A 28 -0.87 1.40 -4.96
CA VAL A 28 -0.30 2.66 -4.43
C VAL A 28 1.20 2.52 -4.19
N GLY A 29 1.66 1.38 -3.63
CA GLY A 29 3.08 1.11 -3.44
C GLY A 29 3.86 1.13 -4.75
N VAL A 30 3.33 0.49 -5.81
CA VAL A 30 3.92 0.54 -7.17
C VAL A 30 3.95 1.96 -7.70
N GLY A 31 2.85 2.72 -7.55
CA GLY A 31 2.78 4.12 -7.97
C GLY A 31 3.85 4.97 -7.29
N MET A 32 4.07 4.79 -5.99
CA MET A 32 5.13 5.49 -5.25
C MET A 32 6.53 5.10 -5.74
N ILE A 33 6.79 3.81 -6.02
CA ILE A 33 8.07 3.39 -6.59
C ILE A 33 8.32 4.09 -7.91
N VAL A 34 7.33 4.11 -8.81
CA VAL A 34 7.44 4.75 -10.12
C VAL A 34 7.69 6.25 -9.97
N LEU A 35 6.93 6.94 -9.12
CA LEU A 35 7.12 8.36 -8.85
C LEU A 35 8.51 8.67 -8.24
N GLY A 36 8.98 7.84 -7.31
CA GLY A 36 10.32 7.98 -6.72
C GLY A 36 11.43 7.78 -7.75
N VAL A 37 11.29 6.80 -8.65
CA VAL A 37 12.24 6.57 -9.75
C VAL A 37 12.25 7.74 -10.74
N PHE A 38 11.09 8.28 -11.11
CA PHE A 38 11.05 9.48 -11.96
C PHE A 38 11.62 10.71 -11.26
N ALA A 39 11.42 10.86 -9.95
CA ALA A 39 12.03 11.94 -9.17
C ALA A 39 13.56 11.83 -9.09
N PHE A 40 14.14 10.63 -9.23
CA PHE A 40 15.60 10.47 -9.41
C PHE A 40 16.09 10.78 -10.82
N ALA A 41 15.22 10.71 -11.83
CA ALA A 41 15.58 10.97 -13.21
C ALA A 41 15.51 12.47 -13.57
N ASP A 42 14.80 13.27 -12.78
CA ASP A 42 14.84 14.73 -12.84
C ASP A 42 16.00 15.25 -11.97
N ASP A 43 17.13 15.58 -12.60
CA ASP A 43 18.28 16.24 -11.94
C ASP A 43 18.03 17.73 -11.64
N GLU A 44 16.82 18.23 -11.90
CA GLU A 44 16.48 19.62 -11.79
C GLU A 44 16.15 19.99 -10.32
N VAL A 45 17.10 20.64 -9.65
CA VAL A 45 16.92 21.18 -8.30
C VAL A 45 16.06 22.43 -8.39
N ARG A 46 14.95 22.50 -7.64
CA ARG A 46 13.99 23.62 -7.75
C ARG A 46 13.85 24.38 -6.43
N CYS A 47 14.00 25.71 -6.52
CA CYS A 47 13.62 26.66 -5.48
C CYS A 47 12.25 27.25 -5.82
N GLY A 48 11.20 26.67 -5.21
CA GLY A 48 9.81 26.98 -5.56
C GLY A 48 9.46 26.56 -6.99
N SER A 49 9.27 27.52 -7.89
CA SER A 49 8.93 27.28 -9.31
C SER A 49 10.10 27.46 -10.28
N ARG A 50 11.29 27.86 -9.80
CA ARG A 50 12.47 28.07 -10.64
C ARG A 50 13.47 26.92 -10.45
N ALA A 51 13.95 26.40 -11.57
CA ALA A 51 15.12 25.53 -11.61
C ALA A 51 16.35 26.33 -11.18
N MET A 52 17.17 25.74 -10.33
CA MET A 52 18.44 26.29 -9.88
C MET A 52 19.59 25.69 -10.68
N GLU A 53 20.62 26.49 -10.91
CA GLU A 53 21.91 26.03 -11.42
C GLU A 53 22.94 25.85 -10.29
N ALA A 54 23.99 25.07 -10.57
CA ALA A 54 25.06 24.80 -9.62
C ALA A 54 25.76 26.11 -9.21
N GLY A 55 25.74 26.42 -7.90
CA GLY A 55 26.30 27.65 -7.34
C GLY A 55 25.28 28.73 -6.99
N GLU A 56 24.00 28.53 -7.34
CA GLU A 56 22.92 29.40 -6.87
C GLU A 56 22.51 29.08 -5.43
N THR A 57 22.04 30.10 -4.72
CA THR A 57 21.49 30.00 -3.36
C THR A 57 20.00 30.34 -3.40
N CYS A 58 19.16 29.43 -2.92
CA CYS A 58 17.74 29.69 -2.75
C CYS A 58 17.53 30.54 -1.50
N THR A 59 17.11 31.77 -1.69
CA THR A 59 16.66 32.65 -0.61
C THR A 59 15.13 32.67 -0.61
N GLU A 60 14.52 31.99 0.36
CA GLU A 60 13.09 32.10 0.60
C GLU A 60 12.83 33.38 1.41
N MET A 61 12.27 34.39 0.74
CA MET A 61 11.84 35.63 1.39
C MET A 61 10.38 35.54 1.80
N TRP A 62 10.08 35.67 3.10
CA TRP A 62 8.72 35.76 3.61
C TRP A 62 8.50 37.16 4.20
N LYS A 63 7.52 37.90 3.66
CA LYS A 63 7.19 39.28 4.08
C LYS A 63 8.36 40.27 4.08
N GLY A 64 9.33 40.09 3.18
CA GLY A 64 10.48 40.99 3.03
C GLY A 64 11.68 40.64 3.90
N ASP A 65 11.57 39.61 4.75
CA ASP A 65 12.70 39.04 5.49
C ASP A 65 13.15 37.72 4.86
N VAL A 66 14.46 37.48 4.85
CA VAL A 66 15.03 36.19 4.45
C VAL A 66 14.72 35.17 5.55
N THR A 67 13.88 34.19 5.23
CA THR A 67 13.44 33.16 6.16
C THR A 67 14.21 31.85 6.04
N ALA A 68 14.77 31.55 4.87
CA ALA A 68 15.66 30.43 4.67
C ALA A 68 16.63 30.74 3.53
N GLU A 69 17.90 30.40 3.73
CA GLU A 69 18.93 30.45 2.71
C GLU A 69 19.49 29.04 2.57
N ARG A 70 19.25 28.40 1.42
CA ARG A 70 19.69 27.04 1.15
C ARG A 70 20.52 27.01 -0.11
N ASP A 71 21.70 26.44 -0.01
CA ASP A 71 22.55 26.21 -1.17
C ASP A 71 21.98 25.13 -2.08
N TYR A 72 22.50 25.09 -3.31
CA TYR A 72 22.14 24.08 -4.30
C TYR A 72 22.36 22.65 -3.78
N SER A 73 23.50 22.39 -3.13
CA SER A 73 23.85 21.07 -2.60
C SER A 73 22.87 20.56 -1.56
N SER A 74 22.44 21.40 -0.61
CA SER A 74 21.46 20.99 0.40
C SER A 74 20.09 20.71 -0.21
N GLN A 75 19.67 21.44 -1.25
CA GLN A 75 18.41 21.13 -1.95
C GLN A 75 18.52 19.87 -2.81
N ALA A 76 19.66 19.63 -3.44
CA ALA A 76 19.89 18.39 -4.20
C ALA A 76 19.84 17.16 -3.28
N ASP A 77 20.47 17.25 -2.11
CA ASP A 77 20.45 16.18 -1.10
C ASP A 77 19.03 15.98 -0.52
N ASP A 78 18.29 17.06 -0.23
CA ASP A 78 16.90 16.98 0.26
C ASP A 78 15.95 16.36 -0.79
N ASN A 79 16.08 16.72 -2.07
CA ASN A 79 15.32 16.12 -3.17
C ASN A 79 15.64 14.64 -3.29
N THR A 80 16.93 14.28 -3.29
CA THR A 80 17.40 12.89 -3.38
C THR A 80 16.90 12.07 -2.19
N PHE A 81 16.96 12.63 -0.98
CA PHE A 81 16.43 11.98 0.21
C PHE A 81 14.91 11.77 0.13
N THR A 82 14.18 12.78 -0.35
CA THR A 82 12.72 12.68 -0.56
C THR A 82 12.39 11.61 -1.59
N ALA A 83 13.12 11.55 -2.70
CA ALA A 83 12.96 10.50 -3.71
C ALA A 83 13.22 9.10 -3.12
N TRP A 84 14.24 8.95 -2.27
CA TRP A 84 14.51 7.71 -1.53
C TRP A 84 13.39 7.33 -0.57
N LEU A 85 12.82 8.30 0.15
CA LEU A 85 11.69 8.06 1.04
C LEU A 85 10.46 7.59 0.26
N ILE A 86 10.16 8.22 -0.87
CA ILE A 86 9.01 7.86 -1.71
C ILE A 86 9.22 6.47 -2.33
N ALA A 87 10.38 6.24 -2.95
CA ALA A 87 10.70 4.96 -3.59
C ALA A 87 10.78 3.83 -2.55
N GLY A 88 11.55 4.03 -1.48
CA GLY A 88 11.71 3.07 -0.39
C GLY A 88 10.41 2.79 0.35
N GLY A 89 9.63 3.83 0.64
CA GLY A 89 8.28 3.70 1.20
C GLY A 89 7.35 2.90 0.28
N GLY A 90 7.40 3.15 -1.02
CA GLY A 90 6.67 2.39 -2.03
C GLY A 90 7.03 0.90 -2.04
N VAL A 91 8.33 0.56 -1.99
CA VAL A 91 8.80 -0.83 -1.88
C VAL A 91 8.28 -1.49 -0.60
N ALA A 92 8.46 -0.84 0.55
CA ALA A 92 8.02 -1.37 1.83
C ALA A 92 6.50 -1.60 1.84
N MET A 93 5.72 -0.67 1.27
CA MET A 93 4.27 -0.78 1.21
C MET A 93 3.82 -1.91 0.26
N PHE A 94 4.48 -2.06 -0.89
CA PHE A 94 4.21 -3.15 -1.83
C PHE A 94 4.50 -4.52 -1.20
N VAL A 95 5.72 -4.71 -0.66
CA VAL A 95 6.13 -5.97 -0.02
C VAL A 95 5.27 -6.27 1.21
N GLY A 96 5.04 -5.27 2.06
CA GLY A 96 4.20 -5.40 3.25
C GLY A 96 2.77 -5.78 2.93
N SER A 97 2.18 -5.19 1.88
CA SER A 97 0.84 -5.56 1.41
C SER A 97 0.76 -7.00 0.90
N GLY A 98 1.79 -7.45 0.17
CA GLY A 98 1.90 -8.83 -0.31
C GLY A 98 2.03 -9.84 0.83
N TRP A 99 2.92 -9.57 1.78
CA TRP A 99 3.07 -10.38 2.99
C TRP A 99 1.77 -10.47 3.78
N TRP A 100 1.12 -9.33 4.04
CA TRP A 100 -0.15 -9.28 4.75
C TRP A 100 -1.25 -10.05 4.00
N ALA A 101 -1.29 -9.98 2.67
CA ALA A 101 -2.27 -10.72 1.88
C ALA A 101 -2.09 -12.23 2.00
N VAL A 102 -0.85 -12.71 1.86
CA VAL A 102 -0.50 -14.14 1.92
C VAL A 102 -0.87 -14.74 3.29
N HIS A 103 -0.50 -14.05 4.37
CA HIS A 103 -0.73 -14.52 5.74
C HIS A 103 -2.16 -14.25 6.23
N GLY A 104 -2.78 -13.16 5.76
CA GLY A 104 -4.07 -12.70 6.24
C GLY A 104 -5.26 -13.42 5.63
N PHE A 105 -5.33 -13.55 4.30
CA PHE A 105 -6.60 -13.92 3.65
C PHE A 105 -6.52 -14.60 2.27
N VAL A 106 -5.34 -14.71 1.67
CA VAL A 106 -5.18 -15.44 0.38
C VAL A 106 -5.58 -16.91 0.53
N ARG A 107 -5.22 -17.55 1.65
CA ARG A 107 -5.55 -18.96 1.93
C ARG A 107 -7.00 -19.17 2.37
N LYS A 108 -7.70 -18.12 2.81
CA LYS A 108 -9.09 -18.19 3.23
C LYS A 108 -10.02 -18.32 2.01
N LYS A 109 -11.12 -19.07 2.14
CA LYS A 109 -12.07 -19.31 1.04
C LYS A 109 -13.46 -18.77 1.39
N ARG A 110 -14.26 -18.50 0.36
CA ARG A 110 -15.65 -18.08 0.54
C ARG A 110 -16.49 -19.21 1.11
N VAL A 111 -17.43 -18.83 1.96
CA VAL A 111 -18.35 -19.74 2.67
C VAL A 111 -19.74 -19.63 2.06
N THR A 112 -20.40 -20.77 1.84
CA THR A 112 -21.79 -20.84 1.39
C THR A 112 -22.76 -20.69 2.57
N PRO A 113 -24.06 -20.38 2.35
CA PRO A 113 -25.04 -20.31 3.43
C PRO A 113 -25.14 -21.59 4.26
N GLU A 114 -25.05 -22.77 3.63
CA GLU A 114 -25.11 -24.06 4.31
C GLU A 114 -23.88 -24.30 5.19
N GLU A 115 -22.69 -24.02 4.67
CA GLU A 115 -21.45 -24.12 5.43
C GLU A 115 -21.43 -23.14 6.62
N ALA A 116 -21.96 -21.92 6.43
CA ALA A 116 -22.11 -20.96 7.51
C ALA A 116 -23.14 -21.42 8.56
N ALA A 117 -24.23 -22.07 8.14
CA ALA A 117 -25.19 -22.69 9.05
C ALA A 117 -24.55 -23.84 9.87
N ALA A 118 -23.61 -24.57 9.27
CA ALA A 118 -22.80 -25.60 9.92
C ALA A 118 -21.65 -25.04 10.79
N GLY A 119 -21.56 -23.71 10.95
CA GLY A 119 -20.54 -23.05 11.78
C GLY A 119 -19.16 -22.94 11.13
N LEU A 120 -19.04 -23.22 9.83
CA LEU A 120 -17.76 -23.10 9.11
C LEU A 120 -17.42 -21.64 8.82
N THR A 121 -16.12 -21.34 8.82
CA THR A 121 -15.56 -20.00 8.58
C THR A 121 -14.66 -19.99 7.35
N PRO A 122 -14.31 -18.81 6.79
CA PRO A 122 -13.35 -18.75 5.69
C PRO A 122 -12.00 -19.42 5.97
N GLY A 123 -11.62 -19.54 7.26
CA GLY A 123 -10.39 -20.20 7.69
C GLY A 123 -10.52 -21.72 7.82
N THR A 124 -11.71 -22.25 8.08
CA THR A 124 -11.93 -23.69 8.34
C THR A 124 -12.61 -24.42 7.18
N VAL A 125 -13.33 -23.70 6.31
CA VAL A 125 -14.13 -24.29 5.23
C VAL A 125 -13.28 -25.10 4.25
N GLN A 126 -12.05 -24.66 3.96
CA GLN A 126 -11.16 -25.39 3.04
C GLN A 126 -10.70 -26.73 3.67
N GLN A 127 -10.42 -26.74 4.97
CA GLN A 127 -10.06 -27.97 5.68
C GLN A 127 -11.24 -28.94 5.74
N ALA A 128 -12.44 -28.43 6.02
CA ALA A 128 -13.67 -29.23 6.03
C ALA A 128 -13.96 -29.86 4.67
N ARG A 129 -13.74 -29.12 3.56
CA ARG A 129 -13.89 -29.64 2.19
C ARG A 129 -12.86 -30.71 1.82
N ASN A 130 -11.66 -30.62 2.40
CA ASN A 130 -10.56 -31.55 2.12
C ASN A 130 -10.56 -32.76 3.07
N ALA A 131 -11.41 -32.78 4.10
CA ALA A 131 -11.48 -33.89 5.03
C ALA A 131 -11.96 -35.16 4.30
N PRO A 132 -11.31 -36.32 4.51
CA PRO A 132 -11.77 -37.56 3.93
C PRO A 132 -13.18 -37.86 4.43
N ARG A 133 -14.09 -38.19 3.51
CA ARG A 133 -15.44 -38.62 3.90
C ARG A 133 -15.32 -39.94 4.66
N PRO A 134 -16.11 -40.15 5.73
CA PRO A 134 -16.15 -41.45 6.38
C PRO A 134 -16.56 -42.49 5.33
N ALA A 135 -15.79 -43.59 5.25
CA ALA A 135 -16.18 -44.73 4.45
C ALA A 135 -17.50 -45.27 5.01
N LEU A 136 -18.53 -45.29 4.15
CA LEU A 136 -19.84 -45.86 4.45
C LEU A 136 -19.74 -47.38 4.66
#